data_AF-A0A3D4FXV3-F1
#
_entry.id   AF-A0A3D4FXV3-F1
#
_cell.length_a   1.000
_cell.length_b   1.000
_cell.length_c   1.000
_cell.angle_alpha   90.00
_cell.angle_beta   90.00
_cell.angle_gamma   90.00
#
_symmetry.space_group_name_H-M   'P 1'
#
loop_
_entity.id
_entity.type
_entity.pdbx_description
1 polymer ?
#
loop_
_entity_poly.entity_id
_entity_poly.type
_entity_poly.pdbx_seq_one_letter_code
_entity_poly.pdbx_strand_id
1 'polypeptide(L)'
;ALSIVIGVALSFLIGGIVAVAFGYTDPIAVTTIGAGAATYIVGPVTGTALGAGSDVIALSVAAGLTKSVLVMVGTPFVAPRIGLDNPHSALIYGGLMGTTSGVAGGLAATDPKLVPYGAMTATFYTGVGCLLAPSVLYL
;
A
#
# COMPACT_ATOMS: atom_id res chain seq x y z
N ALA A 1 13.48 6.92 -3.33
CA ALA A 1 12.94 7.65 -2.17
C ALA A 1 11.60 8.29 -2.49
N LEU A 2 11.51 9.14 -3.52
CA LEU A 2 10.26 9.81 -3.89
C LEU A 2 9.12 8.83 -4.23
N SER A 3 9.43 7.69 -4.86
CA SER A 3 8.45 6.62 -5.15
C SER A 3 7.66 6.18 -3.93
N ILE A 4 8.33 6.03 -2.77
CA ILE A 4 7.70 5.59 -1.52
C ILE A 4 6.66 6.61 -1.05
N VAL A 5 7.06 7.88 -0.92
CA VAL A 5 6.17 8.93 -0.43
C VAL A 5 4.99 9.13 -1.37
N ILE A 6 5.26 9.16 -2.68
CA ILE A 6 4.21 9.26 -3.70
C ILE A 6 3.25 8.07 -3.61
N GLY A 7 3.77 6.85 -3.54
CA GLY A 7 2.94 5.65 -3.48
C GLY A 7 2.04 5.62 -2.23
N VAL A 8 2.58 6.00 -1.07
CA VAL A 8 1.83 6.09 0.19
C VAL A 8 0.72 7.12 0.06
N ALA A 9 1.07 8.34 -0.37
CA ALA A 9 0.10 9.42 -0.53
C ALA A 9 -1.00 9.06 -1.54
N LEU A 10 -0.64 8.52 -2.71
CA LEU A 10 -1.61 8.11 -3.73
C LEU A 10 -2.54 7.02 -3.22
N SER A 11 -2.00 5.98 -2.59
CA SER A 11 -2.82 4.88 -2.08
C SER A 11 -3.75 5.33 -0.95
N PHE A 12 -3.25 6.20 -0.07
CA PHE A 12 -4.03 6.81 1.00
C PHE A 12 -5.17 7.66 0.44
N LEU A 13 -4.88 8.55 -0.51
CA LEU A 13 -5.87 9.42 -1.13
C LEU A 13 -6.95 8.61 -1.85
N ILE A 14 -6.56 7.61 -2.66
CA ILE A 14 -7.52 6.75 -3.36
C ILE A 14 -8.39 5.99 -2.36
N GLY A 15 -7.78 5.40 -1.32
CA GLY A 15 -8.52 4.69 -0.28
C GLY A 15 -9.47 5.61 0.51
N GLY A 16 -9.04 6.83 0.82
CA GLY A 16 -9.87 7.83 1.49
C GLY A 16 -11.03 8.29 0.61
N ILE A 17 -10.80 8.54 -0.68
CA ILE A 17 -11.86 8.86 -1.65
C ILE A 17 -12.88 7.72 -1.72
N VAL A 18 -12.42 6.47 -1.77
CA VAL A 18 -13.30 5.29 -1.75
C VAL A 18 -14.09 5.24 -0.44
N ALA A 19 -13.46 5.45 0.72
CA ALA A 19 -14.15 5.46 2.00
C ALA A 19 -15.28 6.52 2.03
N VAL A 20 -14.99 7.75 1.58
CA VAL A 20 -15.99 8.82 1.48
C VAL A 20 -17.12 8.47 0.51
N ALA A 21 -16.79 7.89 -0.66
CA ALA A 21 -17.78 7.44 -1.64
C ALA A 21 -18.71 6.34 -1.10
N PHE A 22 -18.22 5.52 -0.17
CA PHE A 22 -19.00 4.49 0.54
C PHE A 22 -19.71 5.03 1.80
N GLY A 23 -19.67 6.34 2.05
CA GLY A 23 -20.45 7.00 3.10
C GLY A 23 -19.72 7.19 4.44
N TYR A 24 -18.42 6.92 4.53
CA TYR A 24 -17.65 7.24 5.73
C TYR A 24 -17.38 8.75 5.80
N THR A 25 -17.90 9.40 6.84
CA THR A 25 -17.73 10.85 7.07
C THR A 25 -16.81 11.18 8.24
N ASP A 26 -16.57 10.21 9.13
CA ASP A 26 -15.68 10.38 10.28
C ASP A 26 -14.21 10.39 9.82
N PRO A 27 -13.42 11.43 10.16
CA PRO A 27 -12.01 11.52 9.77
C PRO A 27 -11.17 10.33 10.23
N ILE A 28 -11.44 9.77 11.42
CA ILE A 28 -10.71 8.60 11.93
C ILE A 28 -11.01 7.37 11.06
N ALA A 29 -12.28 7.15 10.71
CA ALA A 29 -12.68 6.07 9.83
C ALA A 29 -12.08 6.18 8.42
N VAL A 30 -12.20 7.37 7.80
CA VAL A 30 -11.67 7.63 6.45
C VAL A 30 -10.15 7.44 6.40
N THR A 31 -9.44 7.98 7.39
CA THR A 31 -7.98 7.87 7.49
C THR A 31 -7.55 6.43 7.71
N THR A 32 -8.27 5.66 8.54
CA THR A 32 -7.96 4.25 8.79
C THR A 32 -8.15 3.40 7.54
N ILE A 33 -9.23 3.62 6.77
CA ILE A 33 -9.46 2.90 5.51
C ILE A 33 -8.44 3.33 4.43
N GLY A 34 -8.14 4.62 4.32
CA GLY A 34 -7.08 5.14 3.44
C GLY A 34 -5.71 4.55 3.77
N ALA A 35 -5.37 4.50 5.05
CA ALA A 35 -4.17 3.83 5.57
C ALA A 35 -4.14 2.34 5.20
N GLY A 36 -5.29 1.65 5.31
CA GLY A 36 -5.45 0.26 4.88
C GLY A 36 -5.20 0.06 3.39
N ALA A 37 -5.67 0.98 2.55
CA ALA A 37 -5.40 0.97 1.11
C ALA A 37 -3.91 1.19 0.80
N ALA A 38 -3.15 1.86 1.67
CA ALA A 38 -1.69 1.89 1.54
C ALA A 38 -1.11 0.48 1.74
N THR A 39 -1.34 -0.14 2.89
CA THR A 39 -1.12 -1.58 3.14
C THR A 39 -2.04 -2.11 4.26
N TYR A 40 -2.23 -3.43 4.29
CA TYR A 40 -2.97 -4.12 5.36
C TYR A 40 -2.27 -4.08 6.74
N ILE A 41 -1.09 -3.46 6.84
CA ILE A 41 -0.39 -3.19 8.11
C ILE A 41 -0.60 -1.73 8.54
N VAL A 42 -0.49 -0.79 7.60
CA VAL A 42 -0.63 0.65 7.85
C VAL A 42 -2.03 0.98 8.36
N GLY A 43 -3.06 0.30 7.82
CA GLY A 43 -4.46 0.41 8.28
C GLY A 43 -4.63 0.14 9.78
N PRO A 44 -4.36 -1.08 10.28
CA PRO A 44 -4.44 -1.38 11.70
C PRO A 44 -3.61 -0.47 12.59
N VAL A 45 -2.37 -0.18 12.22
CA VAL A 45 -1.50 0.72 13.01
C VAL A 45 -2.15 2.10 13.15
N THR A 46 -2.65 2.65 12.05
CA THR A 46 -3.32 3.96 12.04
C THR A 46 -4.63 3.94 12.83
N GLY A 47 -5.47 2.93 12.60
CA GLY A 47 -6.74 2.79 13.31
C GLY A 47 -6.56 2.63 14.81
N THR A 48 -5.58 1.82 15.24
CA THR A 48 -5.26 1.69 16.68
C THR A 48 -4.70 2.97 17.27
N ALA A 49 -3.91 3.73 16.53
CA ALA A 49 -3.34 4.99 17.00
C ALA A 49 -4.40 6.10 17.14
N LEU A 50 -5.40 6.10 16.26
CA LEU A 50 -6.47 7.10 16.23
C LEU A 50 -7.73 6.70 17.01
N GLY A 51 -7.82 5.46 17.50
CA GLY A 51 -8.98 4.97 18.25
C GLY A 51 -10.17 4.56 17.37
N ALA A 52 -9.91 4.07 16.15
CA ALA A 52 -10.94 3.59 15.24
C ALA A 52 -11.67 2.34 15.75
N GLY A 53 -12.94 2.17 15.33
CA GLY A 53 -13.72 0.96 15.59
C GLY A 53 -13.08 -0.30 14.99
N SER A 54 -13.33 -1.45 15.61
CA SER A 54 -12.79 -2.74 15.16
C SER A 54 -13.31 -3.16 13.78
N ASP A 55 -14.52 -2.75 13.44
CA ASP A 55 -15.13 -2.91 12.12
C ASP A 55 -14.37 -2.12 11.04
N VAL A 56 -14.02 -0.86 11.31
CA VAL A 56 -13.22 -0.02 10.42
C VAL A 56 -11.81 -0.58 10.26
N ILE A 57 -11.18 -1.03 11.36
CA ILE A 57 -9.86 -1.67 11.31
C ILE A 57 -9.92 -2.93 10.45
N ALA A 58 -10.95 -3.77 10.60
CA ALA A 58 -11.14 -4.95 9.77
C ALA A 58 -11.28 -4.61 8.28
N LEU A 59 -12.06 -3.58 7.94
CA LEU A 59 -12.19 -3.09 6.57
C LEU A 59 -10.87 -2.55 6.00
N SER A 60 -10.06 -1.88 6.82
CA SER A 60 -8.74 -1.39 6.40
C SER A 60 -7.79 -2.54 6.03
N VAL A 61 -7.82 -3.64 6.78
CA VAL A 61 -7.07 -4.87 6.47
C VAL A 61 -7.56 -5.46 5.15
N ALA A 62 -8.88 -5.56 4.98
CA ALA A 62 -9.47 -6.06 3.75
C ALA A 62 -9.03 -5.25 2.52
N ALA A 63 -9.08 -3.91 2.60
CA ALA A 63 -8.65 -3.02 1.52
C ALA A 63 -7.18 -3.26 1.12
N GLY A 64 -6.29 -3.35 2.11
CA GLY A 64 -4.87 -3.58 1.87
C GLY A 64 -4.56 -4.98 1.34
N LEU A 65 -5.29 -6.00 1.79
CA LEU A 65 -5.17 -7.37 1.30
C LEU A 65 -5.64 -7.47 -0.15
N THR A 66 -6.77 -6.85 -0.48
CA THR A 66 -7.27 -6.78 -1.87
C THR A 66 -6.23 -6.16 -2.78
N LYS A 67 -5.65 -5.01 -2.38
CA LYS A 67 -4.56 -4.40 -3.13
C LYS A 67 -3.38 -5.37 -3.31
N SER A 68 -2.91 -6.01 -2.24
CA SER A 68 -1.77 -6.95 -2.30
C SER A 68 -2.00 -8.07 -3.31
N VAL A 69 -3.21 -8.67 -3.30
CA VAL A 69 -3.58 -9.72 -4.26
C VAL A 69 -3.61 -9.17 -5.70
N LEU A 70 -4.18 -7.99 -5.91
CA LEU A 70 -4.20 -7.35 -7.22
C LEU A 70 -2.79 -7.07 -7.74
N VAL A 71 -1.88 -6.59 -6.89
CA VAL A 71 -0.46 -6.41 -7.25
C VAL A 71 0.15 -7.76 -7.60
N MET A 72 -0.01 -8.77 -6.74
CA MET A 72 0.58 -10.10 -6.93
C MET A 72 0.17 -10.72 -8.27
N VAL A 73 -1.13 -10.74 -8.56
CA VAL A 73 -1.68 -11.36 -9.76
C VAL A 73 -1.47 -10.47 -10.98
N GLY A 74 -1.54 -9.15 -10.84
CA GLY A 74 -1.43 -8.20 -11.95
C GLY A 74 0.00 -7.95 -12.44
N THR A 75 0.99 -8.03 -11.56
CA THR A 75 2.39 -7.67 -11.88
C THR A 75 2.91 -8.40 -13.12
N PRO A 76 2.78 -9.74 -13.27
CA PRO A 76 3.37 -10.45 -14.42
C PRO A 76 2.79 -10.00 -15.76
N PHE A 77 1.51 -9.61 -15.78
CA PHE A 77 0.87 -9.13 -17.00
C PHE A 77 1.33 -7.72 -17.36
N VAL A 78 1.56 -6.85 -16.38
CA VAL A 78 1.89 -5.44 -16.60
C VAL A 78 3.40 -5.23 -16.74
N ALA A 79 4.23 -6.07 -16.13
CA ALA A 79 5.68 -5.95 -16.04
C ALA A 79 6.39 -5.66 -17.39
N PRO A 80 6.08 -6.36 -18.50
CA PRO A 80 6.71 -6.06 -19.80
C PRO A 80 6.35 -4.68 -20.35
N ARG A 81 5.16 -4.17 -20.02
CA ARG A 81 4.67 -2.86 -20.51
C ARG A 81 5.30 -1.68 -19.78
N ILE A 82 5.75 -1.90 -18.54
CA ILE A 82 6.34 -0.86 -17.69
C ILE A 82 7.87 -0.97 -17.57
N GLY A 83 8.51 -1.89 -18.30
CA GLY A 83 9.96 -2.08 -18.27
C GLY A 83 10.47 -2.58 -16.91
N LEU A 84 9.74 -3.50 -16.29
CA LEU A 84 10.11 -4.09 -14.99
C LEU A 84 11.11 -5.24 -15.20
N ASP A 85 12.32 -4.89 -15.64
CA ASP A 85 13.36 -5.84 -16.09
C ASP A 85 14.72 -5.65 -15.40
N ASN A 86 14.84 -4.71 -14.46
CA ASN A 86 16.12 -4.41 -13.80
C ASN A 86 15.94 -4.02 -12.33
N PRO A 87 17.00 -4.09 -11.51
CA PRO A 87 16.93 -3.76 -10.08
C PRO A 87 16.39 -2.36 -9.79
N HIS A 88 16.71 -1.37 -10.63
CA HIS A 88 16.29 0.01 -10.40
C HIS A 88 14.78 0.18 -10.65
N SER A 89 14.24 -0.39 -11.73
CA SER A 89 12.79 -0.40 -11.96
C SER A 89 12.04 -1.19 -10.89
N ALA A 90 12.62 -2.29 -10.38
CA ALA A 90 12.06 -3.05 -9.26
C ALA A 90 12.00 -2.26 -7.94
N LEU A 91 13.04 -1.47 -7.62
CA LEU A 91 13.05 -0.56 -6.46
C LEU A 91 11.95 0.51 -6.56
N ILE A 92 11.78 1.10 -7.75
CA ILE A 92 10.71 2.09 -7.97
C ILE A 92 9.34 1.43 -7.85
N TYR A 93 9.16 0.27 -8.48
CA TYR A 93 7.92 -0.49 -8.46
C TYR A 93 7.49 -0.87 -7.04
N GLY A 94 8.40 -1.44 -6.25
CA GLY A 94 8.13 -1.78 -4.85
C GLY A 94 7.77 -0.56 -4.00
N GLY A 95 8.46 0.57 -4.23
CA GLY A 95 8.14 1.85 -3.61
C GLY A 95 6.81 2.47 -4.05
N LEU A 96 6.32 2.20 -5.26
CA LEU A 96 5.03 2.75 -5.73
C LEU A 96 3.85 1.86 -5.33
N MET A 97 3.97 0.56 -5.56
CA MET A 97 2.88 -0.37 -5.28
C MET A 97 2.70 -0.61 -3.78
N GLY A 98 3.78 -0.56 -3.00
CA GLY A 98 3.75 -1.03 -1.62
C GLY A 98 3.38 -2.51 -1.55
N THR A 99 2.98 -3.01 -0.39
CA THR A 99 2.61 -4.42 -0.15
C THR A 99 3.76 -5.41 -0.40
N THR A 100 4.56 -5.70 0.63
CA THR A 100 5.73 -6.59 0.50
C THR A 100 5.39 -7.95 -0.09
N SER A 101 4.27 -8.56 0.33
CA SER A 101 3.81 -9.85 -0.20
C SER A 101 3.37 -9.76 -1.66
N GLY A 102 2.59 -8.73 -2.02
CA GLY A 102 2.11 -8.52 -3.39
C GLY A 102 3.23 -8.29 -4.39
N VAL A 103 4.16 -7.40 -4.05
CA VAL A 103 5.34 -7.10 -4.89
C VAL A 103 6.26 -8.31 -4.99
N ALA A 104 6.55 -9.00 -3.88
CA ALA A 104 7.42 -10.17 -3.92
C ALA A 104 6.82 -11.29 -4.77
N GLY A 105 5.52 -11.60 -4.60
CA GLY A 105 4.86 -12.64 -5.39
C GLY A 105 4.75 -12.28 -6.87
N GLY A 106 4.41 -11.03 -7.18
CA GLY A 106 4.33 -10.54 -8.55
C GLY A 106 5.68 -10.55 -9.28
N LEU A 107 6.74 -10.11 -8.59
CA LEU A 107 8.11 -10.19 -9.12
C LEU A 107 8.60 -11.63 -9.23
N ALA A 108 8.26 -12.52 -8.30
CA ALA A 108 8.64 -13.93 -8.38
C ALA A 108 8.07 -14.61 -9.64
N ALA A 109 6.86 -14.22 -10.05
CA ALA A 109 6.25 -14.68 -11.30
C ALA A 109 6.74 -13.93 -12.56
N THR A 110 7.49 -12.84 -12.40
CA THR A 110 8.05 -12.02 -13.50
C THR A 110 9.54 -12.34 -13.72
N ASP A 111 10.38 -12.03 -12.74
CA ASP A 111 11.79 -12.40 -12.65
C ASP A 111 12.18 -12.51 -11.15
N PRO A 112 12.45 -13.74 -10.65
CA PRO A 112 12.83 -13.97 -9.26
C PRO A 112 14.04 -13.15 -8.78
N LYS A 113 14.95 -12.74 -9.68
CA LYS A 113 16.12 -11.95 -9.32
C LYS A 113 15.76 -10.53 -8.87
N LEU A 114 14.60 -10.02 -9.30
CA LEU A 114 14.12 -8.68 -8.96
C LEU A 114 13.47 -8.62 -7.57
N VAL A 115 13.07 -9.77 -7.02
CA VAL A 115 12.30 -9.87 -5.76
C VAL A 115 12.94 -9.12 -4.60
N PRO A 116 14.24 -9.27 -4.29
CA PRO A 116 14.84 -8.60 -3.13
C PRO A 116 14.78 -7.06 -3.24
N TYR A 117 14.90 -6.52 -4.45
CA TYR A 117 14.89 -5.08 -4.71
C TYR A 117 13.48 -4.50 -4.50
N GLY A 118 12.47 -5.11 -5.09
CA GLY A 118 11.08 -4.67 -4.90
C GLY A 118 10.58 -4.88 -3.47
N ALA A 119 10.86 -6.04 -2.87
CA ALA A 119 10.40 -6.37 -1.53
C ALA A 119 11.00 -5.43 -0.46
N MET A 120 12.28 -5.05 -0.59
CA MET A 120 12.92 -4.11 0.32
C MET A 120 12.23 -2.74 0.30
N THR A 121 11.98 -2.19 -0.88
CA THR A 121 11.34 -0.86 -1.02
C THR A 121 9.87 -0.87 -0.61
N ALA A 122 9.14 -1.95 -0.88
CA ALA A 122 7.78 -2.14 -0.39
C ALA A 122 7.69 -2.27 1.14
N THR A 123 8.76 -2.76 1.78
CA THR A 123 8.86 -2.82 3.24
C THR A 123 9.09 -1.43 3.82
N PHE A 124 10.01 -0.64 3.23
CA PHE A 124 10.18 0.77 3.62
C PHE A 124 8.91 1.60 3.39
N TYR A 125 8.19 1.33 2.30
CA TYR A 125 6.87 1.93 2.07
C TYR A 125 5.92 1.72 3.23
N THR A 126 5.88 0.49 3.77
CA THR A 126 5.01 0.18 4.92
C THR A 126 5.43 0.97 6.15
N GLY A 127 6.73 1.02 6.45
CA GLY A 127 7.25 1.82 7.57
C GLY A 127 6.93 3.31 7.44
N VAL A 128 7.14 3.88 6.26
CA VAL A 128 6.79 5.29 5.98
C VAL A 128 5.29 5.52 6.09
N GLY A 129 4.47 4.60 5.57
CA GLY A 129 3.01 4.65 5.73
C GLY A 129 2.59 4.67 7.20
N CYS A 130 3.16 3.80 8.04
CA CYS A 130 2.86 3.75 9.46
C CYS A 130 3.26 5.03 10.21
N LEU A 131 4.26 5.77 9.71
CA LEU A 131 4.64 7.08 10.26
C LEU A 131 3.69 8.17 9.79
N LEU A 132 3.42 8.24 8.48
CA LEU A 132 2.69 9.35 7.86
C LEU A 132 1.17 9.28 8.06
N ALA A 133 0.59 8.08 7.98
CA ALA A 133 -0.87 7.89 8.02
C ALA A 133 -1.55 8.39 9.31
N PRO A 134 -1.07 8.03 10.52
CA PRO A 134 -1.67 8.55 11.76
C PRO A 134 -1.23 9.97 12.13
N SER A 135 -0.32 10.58 11.35
CA SER A 135 0.23 11.91 11.66
C SER A 135 -0.11 12.91 10.56
N VAL A 136 0.78 13.10 9.59
CA VAL A 136 0.69 14.13 8.55
C VAL A 136 -0.52 13.94 7.64
N LEU A 137 -0.89 12.70 7.32
CA LEU A 137 -2.01 12.42 6.40
C LEU A 137 -3.37 12.48 7.09
N TYR A 138 -3.41 12.48 8.43
CA TYR A 138 -4.63 12.64 9.21
C TYR A 138 -5.05 14.12 9.37
N LEU A 139 -4.06 15.03 9.39
CA LEU A 139 -4.26 16.47 9.53
C LEU A 139 -4.85 17.11 8.27
#